data_AF-A0A8S3FS10-F1
#
_entry.id   AF-A0A8S3FS10-F1
#
_cell.length_a   1.000
_cell.length_b   1.000
_cell.length_c   1.000
_cell.angle_alpha   90.00
_cell.angle_beta   90.00
_cell.angle_gamma   90.00
#
_symmetry.space_group_name_H-M   'P 1'
#
loop_
_entity.id
_entity.type
_entity.pdbx_description
1 polymer ?
#
loop_
_entity_poly.entity_id
_entity_poly.type
_entity_poly.pdbx_seq_one_letter_code
_entity_poly.pdbx_strand_id
1 'polypeptide(L)'
;QILITTESIRYAQTCYPFPPFIIRFNAGKVTSNKIKEGLIDHCIQNYQMEINILNCRLSNRSSNNEYDFLLFLKDASSFSFLLNQNNWPDSFSNENYIFPYSPAIPPQLSLLTKNVDLRLDFNEFVKLELTSSSVREELLTKRKITIGYIVYDIDEYLAPANILICSKCMGLRHFMKQCTQVKNTCRTCGETADDLKLHICSQIEKCIHCGQNHKSNSFKCQVVKSFRSELTRKLLSSNNCPISSGTNNMSNSSFKYSRSDFPPMPMPQSAPTNPINNTMLSKLDDLLGKISEVNNHLTNLELKYNKFEQFMIEKQKCDLLVKENLNSLSKQSVEFKKELVHHSLLIERHDNLFLKLIIPMFEDLFGLIASQNQDRKGNIFDIDLKLKLERYLIQMKKAKESKCSTN
;
A
#
# COMPACT_ATOMS: atom_id res chain seq x y z
N GLN A 1 21.05 -16.07 -3.78
CA GLN A 1 21.00 -14.90 -2.86
C GLN A 1 21.18 -13.64 -3.70
N ILE A 2 20.26 -12.67 -3.64
CA ILE A 2 20.31 -11.48 -4.49
C ILE A 2 21.12 -10.39 -3.78
N LEU A 3 22.32 -10.10 -4.27
CA LEU A 3 23.19 -9.09 -3.65
C LEU A 3 22.63 -7.67 -3.89
N ILE A 4 22.13 -7.02 -2.82
CA ILE A 4 21.75 -5.61 -2.81
C ILE A 4 22.99 -4.74 -2.61
N THR A 5 23.24 -3.80 -3.53
CA THR A 5 24.39 -2.87 -3.49
C THR A 5 24.06 -1.57 -2.72
N THR A 6 25.09 -0.88 -2.23
CA THR A 6 24.97 0.42 -1.54
C THR A 6 24.37 1.48 -2.46
N GLU A 7 24.67 1.46 -3.75
CA GLU A 7 24.08 2.36 -4.76
C GLU A 7 22.58 2.12 -4.93
N SER A 8 22.15 0.86 -4.90
CA SER A 8 20.71 0.51 -4.96
C SER A 8 19.96 1.06 -3.75
N ILE A 9 20.56 0.94 -2.56
CA ILE A 9 20.02 1.48 -1.32
C ILE A 9 19.96 3.00 -1.40
N ARG A 10 21.05 3.66 -1.80
CA ARG A 10 21.11 5.12 -1.94
C ARG A 10 20.09 5.66 -2.94
N TYR A 11 19.95 5.02 -4.09
CA TYR A 11 18.96 5.40 -5.10
C TYR A 11 17.53 5.25 -4.57
N ALA A 12 17.22 4.11 -3.95
CA ALA A 12 15.90 3.88 -3.35
C ALA A 12 15.61 4.85 -2.18
N GLN A 13 16.62 5.21 -1.40
CA GLN A 13 16.52 6.29 -0.41
C GLN A 13 16.21 7.62 -1.10
N THR A 14 16.89 8.02 -2.18
CA THR A 14 16.54 9.30 -2.85
C THR A 14 15.11 9.36 -3.40
N CYS A 15 14.50 8.21 -3.68
CA CYS A 15 13.11 8.08 -4.08
C CYS A 15 12.17 7.75 -2.89
N TYR A 16 12.48 8.32 -1.71
CA TYR A 16 12.09 7.89 -0.36
C TYR A 16 10.67 7.26 -0.23
N PRO A 17 10.54 6.18 0.55
CA PRO A 17 9.26 5.50 0.78
C PRO A 17 8.33 6.18 1.81
N PHE A 18 8.79 7.20 2.54
CA PHE A 18 7.95 7.98 3.47
C PHE A 18 7.47 9.27 2.80
N PRO A 19 6.14 9.48 2.66
CA PRO A 19 5.63 10.73 2.13
C PRO A 19 5.96 11.89 3.09
N PRO A 20 6.17 13.11 2.58
CA PRO A 20 6.49 14.24 3.45
C PRO A 20 5.28 14.69 4.26
N PHE A 21 5.52 15.17 5.47
CA PHE A 21 4.57 16.06 6.15
C PHE A 21 4.66 17.44 5.50
N ILE A 22 3.51 18.03 5.22
CA ILE A 22 3.41 19.37 4.64
C ILE A 22 2.98 20.31 5.77
N ILE A 23 3.80 21.33 6.03
CA ILE A 23 3.56 22.34 7.07
C ILE A 23 3.39 23.68 6.37
N ARG A 24 2.26 24.34 6.57
CA ARG A 24 1.97 25.64 5.95
C ARG A 24 2.02 26.76 6.97
N PHE A 25 2.70 27.84 6.60
CA PHE A 25 2.72 29.09 7.34
C PHE A 25 2.04 30.19 6.53
N ASN A 26 1.25 31.04 7.21
CA ASN A 26 0.48 32.12 6.58
C ASN A 26 1.20 33.49 6.61
N ALA A 27 2.27 33.59 7.40
CA ALA A 27 3.12 34.77 7.54
C ALA A 27 4.48 34.39 8.15
N GLY A 28 5.38 35.37 8.29
CA GLY A 28 6.64 35.22 9.01
C GLY A 28 7.86 34.82 8.16
N LYS A 29 8.98 34.56 8.85
CA LYS A 29 10.26 34.10 8.26
C LYS A 29 10.80 32.90 9.05
N VAL A 30 10.00 31.82 9.12
CA VAL A 30 10.46 30.55 9.69
C VAL A 30 11.39 29.88 8.70
N THR A 31 12.57 29.45 9.14
CA THR A 31 13.55 28.75 8.30
C THR A 31 13.43 27.24 8.50
N SER A 32 13.90 26.47 7.50
CA SER A 32 13.90 25.00 7.59
C SER A 32 14.63 24.48 8.83
N ASN A 33 15.71 25.15 9.23
CA ASN A 33 16.50 24.74 10.40
C ASN A 33 15.72 24.96 11.70
N LYS A 34 15.01 26.09 11.82
CA LYS A 34 14.15 26.36 12.98
C LYS A 34 13.05 25.31 13.15
N ILE A 35 12.48 24.82 12.04
CA ILE A 35 11.48 23.75 12.09
C ILE A 35 12.13 22.43 12.53
N LYS A 36 13.29 22.09 11.96
CA LYS A 36 14.00 20.85 12.30
C LYS A 36 14.40 20.81 13.78
N GLU A 37 15.17 21.80 14.21
CA GLU A 37 15.70 21.90 15.57
C GLU A 37 14.56 22.07 16.57
N GLY A 38 13.61 22.98 16.31
CA GLY A 38 12.47 23.20 17.19
C GLY A 38 11.58 21.97 17.36
N LEU A 39 11.40 21.16 16.31
CA LEU A 39 10.60 19.94 16.42
C LEU A 39 11.36 18.84 17.19
N ILE A 40 12.66 18.67 16.93
CA ILE A 40 13.50 17.72 17.68
C ILE A 40 13.51 18.08 19.16
N ASP A 41 13.77 19.34 19.49
CA ASP A 41 13.82 19.84 20.86
C ASP A 41 12.48 19.65 21.58
N HIS A 42 11.37 19.97 20.91
CA HIS A 42 10.02 19.75 21.45
C HIS A 42 9.75 18.27 21.78
N CYS A 43 10.10 17.36 20.86
CA CYS A 43 9.89 15.93 21.07
C CYS A 43 10.74 15.37 22.22
N ILE A 44 11.98 15.83 22.35
CA ILE A 44 12.88 15.44 23.45
C ILE A 44 12.35 15.97 24.79
N GLN A 45 11.95 17.24 24.84
CA GLN A 45 11.53 17.89 26.09
C GLN A 45 10.20 17.35 26.64
N ASN A 46 9.21 17.16 25.77
CA ASN A 46 7.86 16.83 26.21
C ASN A 46 7.57 15.32 26.24
N TYR A 47 8.28 14.53 25.43
CA TYR A 47 7.97 13.11 25.24
C TYR A 47 9.19 12.19 25.44
N GLN A 48 10.37 12.74 25.74
CA GLN A 48 11.61 11.98 25.86
C GLN A 48 11.92 11.11 24.63
N MET A 49 11.48 11.58 23.45
CA MET A 49 11.62 10.86 22.19
C MET A 49 12.44 11.69 21.21
N GLU A 50 13.54 11.10 20.72
CA GLU A 50 14.34 11.70 19.66
C GLU A 50 13.81 11.25 18.29
N ILE A 51 13.41 12.21 17.46
CA ILE A 51 12.92 11.96 16.10
C ILE A 51 14.05 12.14 15.07
N ASN A 52 14.08 11.32 14.03
CA ASN A 52 15.09 11.44 12.96
C ASN A 52 14.51 12.12 11.72
N ILE A 53 14.83 13.40 11.56
CA ILE A 53 14.48 14.16 10.36
C ILE A 53 15.58 13.97 9.31
N LEU A 54 15.21 13.41 8.16
CA LEU A 54 16.12 13.28 7.01
C LEU A 54 16.32 14.64 6.31
N ASN A 55 15.22 15.32 5.99
CA ASN A 55 15.27 16.58 5.26
C ASN A 55 14.06 17.47 5.59
N CYS A 56 14.24 18.77 5.50
CA CYS A 56 13.17 19.76 5.55
C CYS A 56 13.52 20.82 4.52
N ARG A 57 12.62 21.05 3.56
CA ARG A 57 12.85 22.01 2.47
C ARG A 57 11.60 22.80 2.18
N LEU A 58 11.79 24.04 1.73
CA LEU A 58 10.71 24.87 1.23
C LEU A 58 10.14 24.25 -0.06
N SER A 59 8.82 24.26 -0.18
CA SER A 59 8.12 23.90 -1.41
C SER A 59 8.28 25.00 -2.44
N ASN A 60 8.43 24.62 -3.71
CA ASN A 60 8.46 25.58 -4.83
C ASN A 60 7.06 26.13 -5.17
N ARG A 61 6.01 25.64 -4.50
CA ARG A 61 4.65 26.16 -4.63
C ARG A 61 4.40 27.12 -3.49
N SER A 62 4.52 28.41 -3.75
CA SER A 62 4.04 29.47 -2.87
C SER A 62 2.94 30.25 -3.58
N SER A 63 1.87 30.56 -2.86
CA SER A 63 0.77 31.42 -3.29
C SER A 63 0.62 32.51 -2.25
N ASN A 64 0.49 33.77 -2.69
CA ASN A 64 0.23 34.98 -1.90
C ASN A 64 0.38 34.83 -0.37
N ASN A 65 1.57 35.17 0.15
CA ASN A 65 1.97 35.16 1.56
C ASN A 65 1.99 33.81 2.31
N GLU A 66 1.49 32.73 1.71
CA GLU A 66 1.60 31.38 2.26
C GLU A 66 2.82 30.65 1.71
N TYR A 67 3.49 29.89 2.56
CA TYR A 67 4.61 29.04 2.18
C TYR A 67 4.59 27.69 2.88
N ASP A 68 4.90 26.65 2.10
CA ASP A 68 4.85 25.26 2.55
C ASP A 68 6.26 24.71 2.78
N PHE A 69 6.46 23.99 3.88
CA PHE A 69 7.63 23.14 4.10
C PHE A 69 7.28 21.68 3.91
N LEU A 70 8.19 20.96 3.28
CA LEU A 70 8.16 19.51 3.11
C LEU A 70 9.14 18.89 4.10
N LEU A 71 8.61 18.21 5.12
CA LEU A 71 9.37 17.51 6.15
C LEU A 71 9.44 16.01 5.84
N PHE A 72 10.66 15.49 5.67
CA PHE A 72 10.95 14.10 5.37
C PHE A 72 11.60 13.44 6.58
N LEU A 73 11.00 12.35 7.04
CA LEU A 73 11.49 11.57 8.17
C LEU A 73 12.29 10.37 7.69
N LYS A 74 13.24 9.93 8.53
CA LYS A 74 14.17 8.86 8.20
C LYS A 74 13.57 7.48 8.48
N ASP A 75 12.82 7.34 9.56
CA ASP A 75 12.34 6.07 10.09
C ASP A 75 10.82 6.05 10.39
N ALA A 76 10.27 4.83 10.53
CA ALA A 76 8.85 4.59 10.74
C ALA A 76 8.36 5.01 12.13
N SER A 77 9.22 4.94 13.15
CA SER A 77 8.89 5.30 14.52
C SER A 77 8.67 6.80 14.65
N SER A 78 9.59 7.60 14.11
CA SER A 78 9.48 9.05 13.98
C SER A 78 8.23 9.44 13.19
N PHE A 79 7.95 8.74 12.09
CA PHE A 79 6.76 9.01 11.27
C PHE A 79 5.46 8.70 12.01
N SER A 80 5.37 7.52 12.62
CA SER A 80 4.21 7.09 13.41
C SER A 80 3.95 8.01 14.61
N PHE A 81 5.03 8.47 15.26
CA PHE A 81 4.93 9.42 16.35
C PHE A 81 4.33 10.76 15.89
N LEU A 82 4.80 11.30 14.76
CA LEU A 82 4.32 12.58 14.23
C LEU A 82 2.98 12.47 13.47
N LEU A 83 2.41 11.28 13.28
CA LEU A 83 1.02 11.15 12.78
C LEU A 83 0.00 11.70 13.77
N ASN A 84 0.31 11.67 15.07
CA ASN A 84 -0.53 12.28 16.09
C ASN A 84 -0.26 13.79 16.13
N GLN A 85 -1.25 14.60 15.77
CA GLN A 85 -1.14 16.06 15.77
C GLN A 85 -0.81 16.64 17.15
N ASN A 86 -1.22 15.96 18.23
CA ASN A 86 -0.94 16.39 19.59
C ASN A 86 0.55 16.31 19.96
N ASN A 87 1.37 15.62 19.16
CA ASN A 87 2.81 15.47 19.39
C ASN A 87 3.63 16.59 18.73
N TRP A 88 2.96 17.54 18.08
CA TRP A 88 3.61 18.68 17.44
C TRP A 88 3.56 19.92 18.35
N PRO A 89 4.56 20.82 18.24
CA PRO A 89 4.53 22.09 18.96
C PRO A 89 3.38 22.97 18.47
N ASP A 90 2.79 23.80 19.33
CA ASP A 90 1.68 24.68 18.93
C ASP A 90 2.11 25.75 17.90
N SER A 91 3.38 26.15 17.94
CA SER A 91 3.96 27.15 17.02
C SER A 91 5.45 26.93 16.81
N PHE A 92 5.98 27.45 15.71
CA PHE A 92 7.43 27.51 15.47
C PHE A 92 7.88 28.97 15.45
N SER A 93 8.77 29.37 16.37
CA SER A 93 9.23 30.77 16.48
C SER A 93 8.07 31.77 16.64
N ASN A 94 7.04 31.42 17.42
CA ASN A 94 5.80 32.19 17.61
C ASN A 94 4.93 32.36 16.36
N GLU A 95 5.24 31.67 15.27
CA GLU A 95 4.41 31.63 14.07
C GLU A 95 3.55 30.36 14.10
N ASN A 96 2.25 30.56 13.88
CA ASN A 96 1.30 29.47 13.78
C ASN A 96 1.39 28.79 12.42
N TYR A 97 1.09 27.50 12.39
CA TYR A 97 1.10 26.71 11.16
C TYR A 97 -0.12 25.81 11.09
N ILE A 98 -0.38 25.30 9.89
CA ILE A 98 -1.45 24.34 9.64
C ILE A 98 -0.95 23.16 8.82
N PHE A 99 -1.64 22.03 8.90
CA PHE A 99 -1.46 20.90 8.00
C PHE A 99 -2.51 20.99 6.89
N PRO A 100 -2.14 21.31 5.64
CA PRO A 100 -3.10 21.37 4.55
C PRO A 100 -3.64 19.98 4.19
N TYR A 101 -2.86 18.92 4.43
CA TYR A 101 -3.24 17.53 4.17
C TYR A 101 -2.57 16.61 5.19
N SER A 102 -3.25 15.51 5.54
CA SER A 102 -2.62 14.38 6.23
C SER A 102 -1.66 13.66 5.28
N PRO A 103 -0.45 13.29 5.73
CA PRO A 103 0.46 12.52 4.89
C PRO A 103 -0.13 11.13 4.63
N ALA A 104 0.13 10.58 3.44
CA ALA A 104 -0.27 9.21 3.14
C ALA A 104 0.43 8.21 4.08
N ILE A 105 -0.22 7.10 4.42
CA ILE A 105 0.43 6.10 5.28
C ILE A 105 1.48 5.34 4.46
N PRO A 106 2.75 5.36 4.90
CA PRO A 106 3.83 4.71 4.19
C PRO A 106 3.63 3.19 4.18
N PRO A 107 4.14 2.48 3.15
CA PRO A 107 4.13 1.02 3.08
C PRO A 107 4.64 0.31 4.33
N GLN A 108 5.59 0.94 5.02
CA GLN A 108 6.22 0.49 6.26
C GLN A 108 5.28 0.39 7.44
N LEU A 109 4.15 1.09 7.39
CA LEU A 109 3.10 1.00 8.39
C LEU A 109 1.88 0.24 7.85
N SER A 110 2.04 -0.44 6.71
CA SER A 110 0.95 -1.18 6.07
C SER A 110 1.15 -2.69 6.19
N LEU A 111 0.03 -3.41 6.16
CA LEU A 111 -0.06 -4.87 6.16
C LEU A 111 -0.92 -5.34 4.99
N LEU A 112 -0.73 -6.58 4.58
CA LEU A 112 -1.54 -7.26 3.58
C LEU A 112 -2.39 -8.33 4.26
N THR A 113 -3.69 -8.33 4.01
CA THR A 113 -4.52 -9.50 4.30
C THR A 113 -4.75 -10.31 3.04
N LYS A 114 -4.65 -11.62 3.18
CA LYS A 114 -4.94 -12.60 2.13
C LYS A 114 -6.32 -13.21 2.34
N ASN A 115 -6.91 -13.71 1.25
CA ASN A 115 -8.16 -14.48 1.29
C ASN A 115 -9.32 -13.73 1.96
N VAL A 116 -9.47 -12.46 1.63
CA VAL A 116 -10.58 -11.64 2.13
C VAL A 116 -11.86 -12.03 1.39
N ASP A 117 -12.93 -12.31 2.13
CA ASP A 117 -14.20 -12.81 1.56
C ASP A 117 -14.84 -11.77 0.62
N LEU A 118 -14.98 -12.14 -0.66
CA LEU A 118 -15.21 -11.24 -1.80
C LEU A 118 -16.70 -10.91 -1.99
N ARG A 119 -17.28 -10.09 -1.12
CA ARG A 119 -18.50 -9.29 -1.42
C ARG A 119 -18.20 -7.84 -1.82
N LEU A 120 -16.93 -7.50 -1.99
CA LEU A 120 -16.45 -6.24 -2.53
C LEU A 120 -15.50 -6.58 -3.69
N ASP A 121 -15.81 -6.04 -4.87
CA ASP A 121 -15.10 -6.28 -6.12
C ASP A 121 -13.68 -5.68 -6.04
N PHE A 122 -12.74 -6.44 -5.47
CA PHE A 122 -11.33 -6.08 -5.42
C PHE A 122 -10.49 -7.32 -5.67
N ASN A 123 -9.77 -7.32 -6.79
CA ASN A 123 -8.82 -8.37 -7.14
C ASN A 123 -7.73 -8.52 -6.04
N GLU A 124 -7.81 -9.65 -5.36
CA GLU A 124 -6.77 -10.43 -4.66
C GLU A 124 -6.15 -9.94 -3.34
N PHE A 125 -6.16 -8.67 -2.92
CA PHE A 125 -5.53 -8.29 -1.63
C PHE A 125 -6.11 -7.02 -1.00
N VAL A 126 -6.25 -6.98 0.34
CA VAL A 126 -6.59 -5.75 1.07
C VAL A 126 -5.37 -5.21 1.81
N LYS A 127 -5.04 -3.94 1.55
CA LYS A 127 -3.99 -3.20 2.26
C LYS A 127 -4.59 -2.62 3.55
N LEU A 128 -4.08 -3.05 4.69
CA LEU A 128 -4.36 -2.44 5.99
C LEU A 128 -3.32 -1.36 6.27
N GLU A 129 -3.76 -0.16 6.64
CA GLU A 129 -2.88 0.95 7.01
C GLU A 129 -2.94 1.17 8.52
N LEU A 130 -1.80 1.12 9.19
CA LEU A 130 -1.69 1.30 10.63
C LEU A 130 -1.05 2.65 10.95
N THR A 131 -1.48 3.26 12.03
CA THR A 131 -0.89 4.50 12.54
C THR A 131 0.21 4.25 13.58
N SER A 132 0.31 3.02 14.10
CA SER A 132 1.28 2.60 15.11
C SER A 132 2.26 1.55 14.58
N SER A 133 3.56 1.83 14.69
CA SER A 133 4.61 0.87 14.35
C SER A 133 4.66 -0.34 15.28
N SER A 134 4.35 -0.17 16.58
CA SER A 134 4.40 -1.28 17.54
C SER A 134 3.28 -2.30 17.29
N VAL A 135 2.07 -1.81 17.01
CA VAL A 135 0.91 -2.65 16.65
C VAL A 135 1.19 -3.43 15.36
N ARG A 136 1.87 -2.81 14.39
CA ARG A 136 2.29 -3.49 13.16
C ARG A 136 3.20 -4.68 13.45
N GLU A 137 4.26 -4.48 14.24
CA GLU A 137 5.22 -5.55 14.56
C GLU A 137 4.56 -6.70 15.33
N GLU A 138 3.64 -6.37 16.24
CA GLU A 138 2.85 -7.37 16.97
C GLU A 138 2.00 -8.21 16.00
N LEU A 139 1.29 -7.57 15.08
CA LEU A 139 0.46 -8.25 14.08
C LEU A 139 1.29 -9.08 13.10
N LEU A 140 2.47 -8.61 12.68
CA LEU A 140 3.39 -9.38 11.85
C LEU A 140 3.95 -10.60 12.58
N THR A 141 4.20 -10.49 13.88
CA THR A 141 4.64 -11.61 14.71
C THR A 141 3.55 -12.68 14.82
N LYS A 142 2.30 -12.25 15.02
CA LYS A 142 1.13 -13.13 15.12
C LYS A 142 0.70 -13.72 13.77
N ARG A 143 1.03 -13.03 12.65
CA ARG A 143 0.63 -13.35 11.27
C ARG A 143 -0.87 -13.50 11.03
N LYS A 144 -1.69 -13.09 11.99
CA LYS A 144 -3.14 -13.26 11.95
C LYS A 144 -3.82 -12.06 12.59
N ILE A 145 -4.97 -11.67 12.04
CA ILE A 145 -5.87 -10.66 12.62
C ILE A 145 -7.29 -11.19 12.62
N THR A 146 -8.00 -10.90 13.70
CA THR A 146 -9.41 -11.22 13.83
C THR A 146 -10.21 -9.95 13.63
N ILE A 147 -11.09 -9.94 12.62
CA ILE A 147 -12.03 -8.84 12.38
C ILE A 147 -13.44 -9.41 12.51
N GLY A 148 -14.14 -9.01 13.57
CA GLY A 148 -15.41 -9.63 13.95
C GLY A 148 -15.19 -11.08 14.39
N TYR A 149 -15.74 -12.03 13.62
CA TYR A 149 -15.62 -13.48 13.84
C TYR A 149 -14.74 -14.20 12.81
N ILE A 150 -14.12 -13.46 11.89
CA ILE A 150 -13.29 -14.02 10.81
C ILE A 150 -11.82 -13.76 11.12
N VAL A 151 -11.01 -14.78 10.95
CA VAL A 151 -9.54 -14.71 11.12
C VAL A 151 -8.90 -14.64 9.73
N TYR A 152 -8.11 -13.59 9.51
CA TYR A 152 -7.36 -13.39 8.27
C TYR A 152 -5.87 -13.62 8.50
N ASP A 153 -5.22 -14.23 7.53
CA ASP A 153 -3.76 -14.29 7.49
C ASP A 153 -3.20 -12.94 7.04
N ILE A 154 -2.19 -12.47 7.77
CA ILE A 154 -1.48 -11.23 7.49
C ILE A 154 -0.09 -11.53 6.99
N ASP A 155 0.30 -10.79 5.95
CA ASP A 155 1.68 -10.64 5.52
C ASP A 155 2.15 -9.18 5.56
N GLU A 156 3.46 -9.02 5.54
CA GLU A 156 4.10 -7.71 5.39
C GLU A 156 3.76 -7.08 4.03
N TYR A 157 3.23 -5.86 4.04
CA TYR A 157 3.06 -5.09 2.80
C TYR A 157 4.41 -4.53 2.35
N LEU A 158 4.93 -5.11 1.25
CA LEU A 158 6.14 -4.63 0.60
C LEU A 158 5.76 -3.81 -0.63
N ALA A 159 5.62 -2.49 -0.47
CA ALA A 159 5.48 -1.64 -1.64
C ALA A 159 6.72 -1.77 -2.55
N PRO A 160 6.51 -1.75 -3.87
CA PRO A 160 7.61 -1.87 -4.81
C PRO A 160 8.50 -0.63 -4.72
N ALA A 161 9.67 -0.76 -4.09
CA ALA A 161 10.69 0.28 -4.13
C ALA A 161 11.12 0.54 -5.58
N ASN A 162 11.39 1.81 -5.89
CA ASN A 162 12.03 2.16 -7.15
C ASN A 162 13.44 1.57 -7.16
N ILE A 163 13.70 0.70 -8.13
CA ILE A 163 14.96 0.00 -8.26
C ILE A 163 15.87 0.71 -9.24
N LEU A 164 17.16 0.69 -8.94
CA LEU A 164 18.19 1.17 -9.85
C LEU A 164 18.39 0.14 -10.97
N ILE A 165 17.88 0.49 -12.16
CA ILE A 165 18.09 -0.27 -13.40
C ILE A 165 19.04 0.55 -14.27
N CYS A 166 20.16 -0.05 -14.66
CA CYS A 166 21.09 0.57 -15.58
C CYS A 166 20.44 0.71 -16.96
N SER A 167 20.37 1.93 -17.49
CA SER A 167 19.84 2.19 -18.84
C SER A 167 20.69 1.60 -19.96
N LYS A 168 21.95 1.21 -19.67
CA LYS A 168 22.88 0.64 -20.65
C LYS A 168 22.69 -0.87 -20.80
N CYS A 169 22.89 -1.62 -19.73
CA CYS A 169 22.84 -3.08 -19.75
C CYS A 169 21.49 -3.66 -19.36
N MET A 170 20.55 -2.81 -18.91
CA MET A 170 19.29 -3.21 -18.24
C MET A 170 19.50 -4.01 -16.95
N GLY A 171 20.75 -4.18 -16.51
CA GLY A 171 21.13 -4.84 -15.28
C GLY A 171 20.66 -4.07 -14.04
N LEU A 172 20.34 -4.83 -13.00
CA LEU A 172 20.07 -4.27 -11.68
C LEU A 172 21.41 -3.80 -11.05
N ARG A 173 21.33 -2.84 -10.12
CA ARG A 173 22.35 -2.54 -9.07
C ARG A 173 23.32 -1.38 -9.29
N HIS A 174 23.47 -0.83 -10.49
CA HIS A 174 24.50 0.17 -10.76
C HIS A 174 24.00 1.29 -11.67
N PHE A 175 24.67 2.44 -11.60
CA PHE A 175 24.44 3.55 -12.50
C PHE A 175 25.09 3.30 -13.86
N MET A 176 24.54 3.92 -14.91
CA MET A 176 25.10 3.85 -16.27
C MET A 176 26.60 4.14 -16.33
N LYS A 177 27.09 5.10 -15.53
CA LYS A 177 28.51 5.49 -15.49
C LYS A 177 29.46 4.40 -14.95
N GLN A 178 28.93 3.44 -14.20
CA GLN A 178 29.69 2.33 -13.61
C GLN A 178 29.48 1.02 -14.38
N CYS A 179 28.80 1.08 -15.53
CA CYS A 179 28.52 -0.09 -16.33
C CYS A 179 29.78 -0.52 -17.11
N THR A 180 30.21 -1.77 -16.91
CA THR A 180 31.34 -2.37 -17.62
C THR A 180 30.99 -2.83 -19.04
N GLN A 181 29.69 -2.90 -19.38
CA GLN A 181 29.26 -3.34 -20.69
C GLN A 181 29.57 -2.27 -21.73
N VAL A 182 30.22 -2.66 -22.83
CA VAL A 182 30.56 -1.75 -23.94
C VAL A 182 29.30 -1.42 -24.75
N LYS A 183 28.51 -2.45 -25.10
CA LYS A 183 27.28 -2.36 -25.89
C LYS A 183 26.06 -2.04 -25.04
N ASN A 184 25.05 -1.43 -25.64
CA ASN A 184 23.75 -1.19 -25.03
C ASN A 184 22.84 -2.41 -25.20
N THR A 185 21.93 -2.66 -24.26
CA THR A 185 20.97 -3.78 -24.31
C THR A 185 19.58 -3.24 -24.58
N CYS A 186 18.89 -3.79 -25.57
CA CYS A 186 17.52 -3.42 -25.91
C CYS A 186 16.56 -3.81 -24.78
N ARG A 187 15.70 -2.87 -24.37
CA ARG A 187 14.71 -3.07 -23.30
C ARG A 187 13.63 -4.10 -23.65
N THR A 188 13.32 -4.22 -24.94
CA THR A 188 12.22 -5.05 -25.45
C THR A 188 12.70 -6.47 -25.76
N CYS A 189 13.68 -6.63 -26.66
CA CYS A 189 14.16 -7.95 -27.08
C CYS A 189 15.36 -8.49 -26.29
N GLY A 190 16.01 -7.66 -25.46
CA GLY A 190 17.17 -8.08 -24.67
C GLY A 190 18.46 -8.28 -25.47
N GLU A 191 18.47 -7.97 -26.78
CA GLU A 191 19.66 -8.05 -27.63
C GLU A 191 20.62 -6.88 -27.40
N THR A 192 21.91 -7.10 -27.59
CA THR A 192 22.94 -6.07 -27.42
C THR A 192 23.29 -5.38 -28.74
N ALA A 193 23.29 -4.05 -28.75
CA ALA A 193 23.61 -3.22 -29.91
C ALA A 193 24.56 -2.08 -29.53
N ASP A 194 25.40 -1.65 -30.46
CA ASP A 194 26.32 -0.53 -30.25
C ASP A 194 25.57 0.81 -30.20
N ASP A 195 24.57 1.01 -31.07
CA ASP A 195 23.62 2.11 -31.00
C ASP A 195 22.16 1.58 -30.99
N LEU A 196 21.42 1.94 -29.94
CA LEU A 196 20.00 1.59 -29.81
C LEU A 196 19.11 2.30 -30.83
N LYS A 197 19.55 3.43 -31.41
CA LYS A 197 18.79 4.16 -32.44
C LYS A 197 18.82 3.45 -33.80
N LEU A 198 19.87 2.67 -34.05
CA LEU A 198 20.07 1.92 -35.31
C LEU A 198 19.72 0.44 -35.17
N HIS A 199 19.30 0.02 -33.98
CA HIS A 199 18.99 -1.38 -33.69
C HIS A 199 17.66 -1.81 -34.31
N ILE A 200 17.70 -2.83 -35.17
CA ILE A 200 16.52 -3.51 -35.68
C ILE A 200 15.99 -4.44 -34.59
N CYS A 201 15.03 -3.93 -33.81
CA CYS A 201 14.41 -4.67 -32.73
C CYS A 201 13.54 -5.80 -33.28
N SER A 202 13.77 -7.03 -32.83
CA SER A 202 12.93 -8.19 -33.14
C SER A 202 11.50 -8.10 -32.59
N GLN A 203 11.19 -7.08 -31.77
CA GLN A 203 9.91 -6.80 -31.09
C GLN A 203 9.36 -7.91 -30.18
N ILE A 204 9.98 -9.08 -30.18
CA ILE A 204 9.69 -10.18 -29.26
C ILE A 204 10.14 -9.74 -27.87
N GLU A 205 9.18 -9.58 -26.95
CA GLU A 205 9.51 -9.21 -25.58
C GLU A 205 10.28 -10.35 -24.91
N LYS A 206 11.51 -10.08 -24.47
CA LYS A 206 12.33 -11.05 -23.75
C LYS A 206 13.04 -10.38 -22.58
N CYS A 207 12.77 -10.87 -21.38
CA CYS A 207 13.38 -10.35 -20.17
C CYS A 207 14.81 -10.87 -20.01
N ILE A 208 15.77 -9.97 -19.84
CA ILE A 208 17.17 -10.36 -19.58
C ILE A 208 17.40 -11.02 -18.22
N HIS A 209 16.44 -10.90 -17.29
CA HIS A 209 16.58 -11.42 -15.93
C HIS A 209 15.99 -12.82 -15.75
N CYS A 210 14.87 -13.12 -16.40
CA CYS A 210 14.18 -14.41 -16.25
C CYS A 210 13.95 -15.14 -17.58
N GLY A 211 14.31 -14.54 -18.72
CA GLY A 211 14.13 -15.13 -20.06
C GLY A 211 12.69 -15.19 -20.55
N GLN A 212 11.71 -14.72 -19.76
CA GLN A 212 10.28 -14.81 -20.07
C GLN A 212 9.80 -13.70 -21.01
N ASN A 213 8.59 -13.89 -21.55
CA ASN A 213 7.94 -13.02 -22.52
C ASN A 213 7.37 -11.74 -21.87
N HIS A 214 8.25 -10.87 -21.41
CA HIS A 214 7.93 -9.52 -20.98
C HIS A 214 9.16 -8.60 -21.02
N LYS A 215 8.95 -7.29 -21.07
CA LYS A 215 10.04 -6.30 -20.97
C LYS A 215 10.91 -6.52 -19.72
N SER A 216 12.20 -6.21 -19.86
CA SER A 216 13.20 -6.46 -18.79
C SER A 216 12.93 -5.71 -17.49
N ASN A 217 12.26 -4.55 -17.54
CA ASN A 217 11.87 -3.79 -16.36
C ASN A 217 10.38 -3.94 -15.96
N SER A 218 9.70 -4.96 -16.50
CA SER A 218 8.29 -5.22 -16.22
C SER A 218 8.06 -5.59 -14.76
N PHE A 219 6.94 -5.13 -14.21
CA PHE A 219 6.44 -5.55 -12.88
C PHE A 219 6.06 -7.04 -12.82
N LYS A 220 5.90 -7.69 -13.98
CA LYS A 220 5.62 -9.13 -14.10
C LYS A 220 6.85 -10.02 -13.89
N CYS A 221 8.06 -9.44 -13.88
CA CYS A 221 9.29 -10.21 -13.71
C CYS A 221 9.50 -10.66 -12.26
N GLN A 222 9.51 -11.96 -12.01
CA GLN A 222 9.71 -12.51 -10.66
C GLN A 222 11.08 -12.13 -10.05
N VAL A 223 12.13 -12.03 -10.86
CA VAL A 223 13.48 -11.63 -10.42
C VAL A 223 13.50 -10.15 -10.00
N VAL A 224 12.82 -9.29 -10.75
CA VAL A 224 12.66 -7.87 -10.38
C VAL A 224 11.81 -7.74 -9.13
N LYS A 225 10.73 -8.54 -9.01
CA LYS A 225 9.85 -8.55 -7.84
C LYS A 225 10.59 -8.99 -6.58
N SER A 226 11.41 -10.03 -6.65
CA SER A 226 12.22 -10.50 -5.51
C SER A 226 13.35 -9.52 -5.17
N PHE A 227 14.01 -8.91 -6.16
CA PHE A 227 14.99 -7.85 -5.90
C PHE A 227 14.35 -6.65 -5.20
N ARG A 228 13.16 -6.22 -5.65
CA ARG A 228 12.38 -5.15 -5.02
C ARG A 228 12.01 -5.49 -3.59
N SER A 229 11.47 -6.68 -3.34
CA SER A 229 11.07 -7.07 -1.98
C SER A 229 12.25 -7.17 -1.03
N GLU A 230 13.41 -7.67 -1.48
CA GLU A 230 14.63 -7.74 -0.69
C GLU A 230 15.26 -6.35 -0.45
N LEU A 231 15.25 -5.46 -1.46
CA LEU A 231 15.67 -4.08 -1.31
C LEU A 231 14.77 -3.32 -0.32
N THR A 232 13.45 -3.44 -0.47
CA THR A 232 12.47 -2.89 0.47
C THR A 232 12.77 -3.41 1.86
N ARG A 233 12.85 -4.74 2.06
CA ARG A 233 13.14 -5.34 3.38
C ARG A 233 14.43 -4.81 4.00
N LYS A 234 15.53 -4.69 3.23
CA LYS A 234 16.77 -4.08 3.75
C LYS A 234 16.58 -2.62 4.17
N LEU A 235 15.81 -1.83 3.42
CA LEU A 235 15.47 -0.46 3.82
C LEU A 235 14.62 -0.42 5.09
N LEU A 236 13.75 -1.42 5.30
CA LEU A 236 12.90 -1.53 6.49
C LEU A 236 13.69 -1.99 7.72
N SER A 237 14.51 -3.03 7.56
CA SER A 237 15.30 -3.63 8.65
C SER A 237 16.49 -2.77 9.07
N SER A 238 16.97 -1.86 8.22
CA SER A 238 18.06 -0.93 8.57
C SER A 238 17.67 0.08 9.67
N ASN A 239 16.41 0.10 10.12
CA ASN A 239 15.96 0.89 11.26
C ASN A 239 16.28 0.26 12.64
N ASN A 240 16.81 -0.97 12.70
CA ASN A 240 17.12 -1.66 13.97
C ASN A 240 18.61 -1.86 14.27
N CYS A 241 19.53 -1.23 13.53
CA CYS A 241 20.94 -1.20 13.93
C CYS A 241 21.36 0.23 14.29
N PRO A 242 21.88 0.48 15.50
CA PRO A 242 22.70 1.66 15.73
C PRO A 242 23.89 1.48 14.79
N ILE A 243 23.98 2.33 13.76
CA ILE A 243 25.19 2.42 12.97
C ILE A 243 26.24 2.93 13.95
N SER A 244 27.06 2.00 14.44
CA SER A 244 28.30 2.31 15.13
C SER A 244 29.00 3.38 14.32
N SER A 245 29.31 4.48 15.00
CA SER A 245 30.10 5.60 14.53
C SER A 245 31.42 5.09 13.97
N GLY A 246 31.41 4.70 12.70
CA GLY A 246 32.60 4.50 11.90
C GLY A 246 33.16 5.88 11.62
N THR A 247 34.19 6.23 12.39
CA THR A 247 35.10 7.34 12.17
C THR A 247 35.63 7.35 10.75
N ASN A 248 34.91 8.02 9.84
CA ASN A 248 35.47 8.47 8.57
C ASN A 248 35.86 9.93 8.73
N ASN A 249 37.12 10.13 9.13
CA ASN A 249 37.88 11.33 8.87
C ASN A 249 37.97 11.54 7.35
N MET A 250 36.98 12.20 6.76
CA MET A 250 37.15 12.90 5.49
C MET A 250 37.31 14.38 5.83
N SER A 251 38.57 14.77 5.86
CA SER A 251 39.09 16.13 5.83
C SER A 251 38.13 17.16 5.24
N ASN A 252 37.84 18.19 6.04
CA ASN A 252 37.44 19.52 5.59
C ASN A 252 38.39 19.99 4.48
N SER A 253 37.99 19.81 3.22
CA SER A 253 38.46 20.69 2.15
C SER A 253 37.42 21.80 2.04
N SER A 254 37.75 22.91 2.67
CA SER A 254 37.09 24.19 2.44
C SER A 254 37.12 24.47 0.93
N PHE A 255 35.94 24.59 0.32
CA PHE A 255 35.82 25.05 -1.04
C PHE A 255 36.29 26.52 -1.07
N LYS A 256 37.54 26.75 -1.48
CA LYS A 256 38.08 28.11 -1.64
C LYS A 256 37.55 28.69 -2.94
N TYR A 257 36.68 29.69 -2.82
CA TYR A 257 36.20 30.49 -3.93
C TYR A 257 37.35 31.37 -4.46
N SER A 258 37.86 31.07 -5.65
CA SER A 258 38.84 31.91 -6.35
C SER A 258 38.15 32.70 -7.44
N ARG A 259 38.14 34.03 -7.31
CA ARG A 259 37.52 34.98 -8.25
C ARG A 259 38.17 35.00 -9.64
N SER A 260 39.31 34.32 -9.80
CA SER A 260 40.11 34.19 -11.02
C SER A 260 39.66 33.07 -11.95
N ASP A 261 38.78 32.17 -11.52
CA ASP A 261 38.38 30.98 -12.30
C ASP A 261 37.20 31.24 -13.25
N PHE A 262 36.76 32.49 -13.37
CA PHE A 262 35.68 32.92 -14.26
C PHE A 262 36.19 33.96 -15.27
N PRO A 263 35.97 33.77 -16.58
CA PRO A 263 36.28 34.80 -17.57
C PRO A 263 35.41 36.05 -17.33
N PRO A 264 35.97 37.27 -17.46
CA PRO A 264 35.23 38.50 -17.28
C PRO A 264 34.12 38.60 -18.33
N MET A 265 32.91 38.99 -17.90
CA MET A 265 31.79 39.20 -18.80
C MET A 265 32.14 40.28 -19.85
N PRO A 266 31.78 40.08 -21.13
CA PRO A 266 32.01 41.08 -22.15
C PRO A 266 31.22 42.35 -21.83
N MET A 267 31.90 43.50 -21.90
CA MET A 267 31.28 44.81 -21.74
C MET A 267 30.24 45.05 -22.85
N PRO A 268 29.17 45.84 -22.56
CA PRO A 268 28.18 46.17 -23.56
C PRO A 268 28.82 47.00 -24.67
N GLN A 269 28.82 46.45 -25.90
CA GLN A 269 29.16 47.21 -27.10
C GLN A 269 28.08 48.25 -27.37
N SER A 270 28.53 49.45 -27.73
CA SER A 270 27.72 50.60 -28.11
C SER A 270 26.76 50.27 -29.26
N ALA A 271 25.59 50.89 -29.18
CA ALA A 271 24.47 50.70 -30.09
C ALA A 271 24.84 50.99 -31.57
N PRO A 272 24.40 50.16 -32.52
CA PRO A 272 24.33 50.57 -33.91
C PRO A 272 23.05 51.36 -34.14
N THR A 273 23.21 52.54 -34.72
CA THR A 273 22.15 53.33 -35.36
C THR A 273 21.50 52.51 -36.46
N ASN A 274 20.18 52.32 -36.40
CA ASN A 274 19.38 51.85 -37.54
C ASN A 274 17.92 52.34 -37.44
N PRO A 275 17.22 52.39 -38.59
CA PRO A 275 16.22 53.41 -38.88
C PRO A 275 14.86 53.10 -38.27
N ILE A 276 14.11 54.19 -38.11
CA ILE A 276 12.72 54.26 -37.66
C ILE A 276 11.86 53.32 -38.53
N ASN A 277 11.45 52.19 -37.98
CA ASN A 277 10.35 51.39 -38.52
C ASN A 277 9.60 50.67 -37.37
N ASN A 278 8.42 51.19 -37.05
CA ASN A 278 7.23 50.54 -36.46
C ASN A 278 7.41 49.45 -35.40
N THR A 279 8.31 49.66 -34.43
CA THR A 279 8.51 48.75 -33.29
C THR A 279 7.39 48.81 -32.25
N MET A 280 6.57 49.88 -32.28
CA MET A 280 5.40 50.04 -31.40
C MET A 280 4.18 49.26 -31.91
N LEU A 281 3.94 49.24 -33.23
CA LEU A 281 2.84 48.48 -33.82
C LEU A 281 3.04 46.97 -33.66
N SER A 282 4.24 46.45 -33.90
CA SER A 282 4.52 45.02 -33.72
C SER A 282 4.38 44.56 -32.26
N LYS A 283 4.72 45.42 -31.29
CA LYS A 283 4.49 45.14 -29.86
C LYS A 283 3.02 45.17 -29.47
N LEU A 284 2.21 46.00 -30.13
CA LEU A 284 0.77 46.08 -29.92
C LEU A 284 0.05 44.84 -30.48
N ASP A 285 0.43 44.39 -31.67
CA ASP A 285 -0.08 43.15 -32.26
C ASP A 285 0.31 41.92 -31.41
N ASP A 286 1.53 41.88 -30.91
CA ASP A 286 2.01 40.80 -30.02
C ASP A 286 1.27 40.81 -28.66
N LEU A 287 0.90 41.99 -28.15
CA LEU A 287 0.07 42.12 -26.95
C LEU A 287 -1.36 41.64 -27.19
N LEU A 288 -1.97 41.99 -28.33
CA LEU A 288 -3.30 41.54 -28.70
C LEU A 288 -3.35 40.02 -28.91
N GLY A 289 -2.30 39.44 -29.51
CA GLY A 289 -2.13 38.00 -29.60
C GLY A 289 -2.10 37.32 -28.22
N LYS A 290 -1.29 37.84 -27.29
CA LYS A 290 -1.21 37.33 -25.92
C LYS A 290 -2.53 37.46 -25.14
N ILE A 291 -3.25 38.56 -25.30
CA ILE A 291 -4.57 38.73 -24.67
C ILE A 291 -5.58 37.73 -25.22
N SER A 292 -5.54 37.44 -26.53
CA SER A 292 -6.37 36.41 -27.15
C SER A 292 -6.03 35.00 -26.62
N GLU A 293 -4.75 34.67 -26.48
CA GLU A 293 -4.30 33.41 -25.88
C GLU A 293 -4.76 33.25 -24.43
N VAL A 294 -4.66 34.31 -23.61
CA VAL A 294 -5.16 34.30 -22.22
C VAL A 294 -6.67 34.07 -22.20
N ASN A 295 -7.43 34.73 -23.07
CA ASN A 295 -8.88 34.55 -23.14
C ASN A 295 -9.28 33.12 -23.56
N ASN A 296 -8.55 32.53 -24.51
CA ASN A 296 -8.72 31.13 -24.90
C ASN A 296 -8.34 30.16 -23.78
N HIS A 297 -7.36 30.50 -22.95
CA HIS A 297 -7.01 29.71 -21.76
C HIS A 297 -8.08 29.78 -20.68
N LEU A 298 -8.67 30.96 -20.45
CA LEU A 298 -9.74 31.17 -19.48
C LEU A 298 -11.02 30.42 -19.87
N THR A 299 -11.45 30.50 -21.13
CA THR A 299 -12.61 29.75 -21.63
C THR A 299 -12.41 28.24 -21.56
N ASN A 300 -11.18 27.75 -21.83
CA ASN A 300 -10.84 26.33 -21.64
C ASN A 300 -10.84 25.90 -20.17
N LEU A 301 -10.44 26.78 -19.24
CA LEU A 301 -10.50 26.51 -17.80
C LEU A 301 -11.95 26.44 -17.32
N GLU A 302 -12.80 27.35 -17.78
CA GLU A 302 -14.23 27.36 -17.47
C GLU A 302 -14.92 26.07 -17.95
N LEU A 303 -14.64 25.63 -19.19
CA LEU A 303 -15.14 24.35 -19.70
C LEU A 303 -14.67 23.15 -18.88
N LYS A 304 -13.42 23.15 -18.40
CA LYS A 304 -12.90 22.08 -17.52
C LYS A 304 -13.56 22.11 -16.15
N TYR A 305 -13.82 23.30 -15.61
CA TYR A 305 -14.49 23.46 -14.34
C TYR A 305 -15.93 22.92 -14.40
N ASN A 306 -16.68 23.27 -15.44
CA ASN A 306 -18.05 22.78 -15.64
C ASN A 306 -18.11 21.24 -15.76
N LYS A 307 -17.15 20.64 -16.48
CA LYS A 307 -17.04 19.17 -16.56
C LYS A 307 -16.71 18.53 -15.21
N PHE A 308 -15.87 19.18 -14.41
CA PHE A 308 -15.54 18.70 -13.07
C PHE A 308 -16.73 18.79 -12.12
N GLU A 309 -17.50 19.89 -12.17
CA GLU A 309 -18.72 20.05 -11.38
C GLU A 309 -19.76 18.98 -11.74
N GLN A 310 -19.97 18.74 -13.04
CA GLN A 310 -20.85 17.67 -13.51
C GLN A 310 -20.40 16.29 -13.03
N PHE A 311 -19.09 16.01 -13.08
CA PHE A 311 -18.53 14.78 -12.52
C PHE A 311 -18.77 14.64 -11.01
N MET A 312 -18.63 15.72 -10.24
CA MET A 312 -18.87 15.70 -8.80
C MET A 312 -20.34 15.39 -8.48
N ILE A 313 -21.28 15.96 -9.23
CA ILE A 313 -22.71 15.68 -9.09
C ILE A 313 -23.02 14.21 -9.42
N GLU A 314 -22.50 13.69 -10.53
CA GLU A 314 -22.69 12.28 -10.92
C GLU A 314 -22.10 11.33 -9.89
N LYS A 315 -20.90 11.62 -9.39
CA LYS A 315 -20.25 10.83 -8.35
C LYS A 315 -21.06 10.81 -7.06
N GLN A 316 -21.55 11.96 -6.60
CA GLN A 316 -22.40 12.05 -5.41
C GLN A 316 -23.69 11.22 -5.56
N LYS A 317 -24.30 11.24 -6.75
CA LYS A 317 -25.48 10.43 -7.05
C LYS A 317 -25.18 8.93 -7.01
N CYS A 318 -24.06 8.52 -7.59
CA CYS A 318 -23.59 7.12 -7.51
C CYS A 318 -23.33 6.70 -6.06
N ASP A 319 -22.66 7.52 -5.27
CA ASP A 319 -22.35 7.24 -3.87
C ASP A 319 -23.63 7.07 -3.02
N LEU A 320 -24.66 7.86 -3.28
CA LEU A 320 -25.98 7.71 -2.64
C LEU A 320 -26.64 6.37 -2.99
N LEU A 321 -26.61 5.99 -4.27
CA LEU A 321 -27.18 4.73 -4.76
C LEU A 321 -26.48 3.51 -4.16
N VAL A 322 -25.14 3.56 -4.07
CA VAL A 322 -24.34 2.53 -3.40
C VAL A 322 -24.69 2.44 -1.91
N LYS A 323 -24.87 3.57 -1.23
CA LYS A 323 -25.26 3.61 0.18
C LYS A 323 -26.64 3.00 0.42
N GLU A 324 -27.62 3.25 -0.45
CA GLU A 324 -28.95 2.63 -0.38
C GLU A 324 -28.88 1.11 -0.57
N ASN A 325 -28.11 0.64 -1.56
CA ASN A 325 -27.92 -0.78 -1.80
C ASN A 325 -27.24 -1.48 -0.61
N LEU A 326 -26.22 -0.87 -0.02
CA LEU A 326 -25.57 -1.39 1.19
C LEU A 326 -26.52 -1.48 2.38
N ASN A 327 -27.38 -0.49 2.57
CA ASN A 327 -28.39 -0.51 3.63
C ASN A 327 -29.43 -1.62 3.42
N SER A 328 -29.85 -1.85 2.17
CA SER A 328 -30.76 -2.95 1.83
C SER A 328 -30.15 -4.32 2.12
N LEU A 329 -28.91 -4.54 1.68
CA LEU A 329 -28.16 -5.78 1.95
C LEU A 329 -27.92 -6.00 3.44
N SER A 330 -27.63 -4.94 4.20
CA SER A 330 -27.48 -5.02 5.65
C SER A 330 -28.76 -5.50 6.33
N LYS A 331 -29.93 -4.97 5.93
CA LYS A 331 -31.24 -5.42 6.44
C LYS A 331 -31.49 -6.90 6.13
N GLN A 332 -31.28 -7.32 4.87
CA GLN A 332 -31.43 -8.72 4.47
C GLN A 332 -30.51 -9.65 5.25
N SER A 333 -29.25 -9.24 5.49
CA SER A 333 -28.31 -10.04 6.28
C SER A 333 -28.78 -10.26 7.72
N VAL A 334 -29.43 -9.28 8.33
CA VAL A 334 -29.98 -9.42 9.70
C VAL A 334 -31.17 -10.38 9.70
N GLU A 335 -32.00 -10.34 8.67
CA GLU A 335 -33.15 -11.23 8.50
C GLU A 335 -32.71 -12.69 8.31
N PHE A 336 -31.76 -12.96 7.40
CA PHE A 336 -31.19 -14.29 7.23
C PHE A 336 -30.54 -14.83 8.50
N LYS A 337 -29.91 -13.97 9.31
CA LYS A 337 -29.34 -14.39 10.60
C LYS A 337 -30.42 -14.88 11.57
N LYS A 338 -31.59 -14.23 11.59
CA LYS A 338 -32.72 -14.66 12.42
C LYS A 338 -33.29 -16.00 11.93
N GLU A 339 -33.45 -16.16 10.62
CA GLU A 339 -33.92 -17.41 10.02
C GLU A 339 -32.96 -18.57 10.30
N LEU A 340 -31.65 -18.34 10.21
CA LEU A 340 -30.64 -19.36 10.47
C LEU A 340 -30.66 -19.83 11.93
N VAL A 341 -30.80 -18.90 12.88
CA VAL A 341 -30.96 -19.23 14.31
C VAL A 341 -32.25 -20.03 14.54
N HIS A 342 -33.35 -19.62 13.92
CA HIS A 342 -34.63 -20.34 14.01
C HIS A 342 -34.53 -21.77 13.46
N HIS A 343 -33.92 -21.96 12.29
CA HIS A 343 -33.71 -23.29 11.71
C HIS A 343 -32.76 -24.15 12.54
N SER A 344 -31.70 -23.56 13.10
CA SER A 344 -30.79 -24.26 14.01
C SER A 344 -31.54 -24.82 15.23
N LEU A 345 -32.42 -24.02 15.85
CA LEU A 345 -33.24 -24.46 16.98
C LEU A 345 -34.22 -25.57 16.60
N LEU A 346 -34.83 -25.50 15.41
CA LEU A 346 -35.71 -26.56 14.92
C LEU A 346 -34.97 -27.88 14.69
N ILE A 347 -33.77 -27.81 14.09
CA ILE A 347 -32.92 -28.99 13.88
C ILE A 347 -32.54 -29.61 15.23
N GLU A 348 -32.10 -28.80 16.19
CA GLU A 348 -31.74 -29.27 17.53
C GLU A 348 -32.95 -29.92 18.25
N ARG A 349 -34.14 -29.34 18.11
CA ARG A 349 -35.37 -29.92 18.67
C ARG A 349 -35.72 -31.26 18.03
N HIS A 350 -35.61 -31.37 16.71
CA HIS A 350 -35.82 -32.63 16.01
C HIS A 350 -34.78 -33.68 16.42
N ASP A 351 -33.51 -33.32 16.47
CA ASP A 351 -32.45 -34.23 16.90
C ASP A 351 -32.68 -34.73 18.34
N ASN A 352 -33.07 -33.84 19.25
CA ASN A 352 -33.46 -34.23 20.60
C ASN A 352 -34.65 -35.21 20.61
N LEU A 353 -35.68 -34.95 19.80
CA LEU A 353 -36.85 -35.83 19.70
C LEU A 353 -36.45 -37.21 19.16
N PHE A 354 -35.61 -37.27 18.13
CA PHE A 354 -35.13 -38.54 17.59
C PHE A 354 -34.29 -39.31 18.60
N LEU A 355 -33.32 -38.64 19.25
CA LEU A 355 -32.38 -39.30 20.16
C LEU A 355 -33.01 -39.72 21.49
N LYS A 356 -33.93 -38.92 22.05
CA LYS A 356 -34.48 -39.15 23.39
C LYS A 356 -35.80 -39.91 23.39
N LEU A 357 -36.55 -39.87 22.30
CA LEU A 357 -37.89 -40.48 22.24
C LEU A 357 -37.97 -41.56 21.19
N ILE A 358 -37.72 -41.23 19.92
CA ILE A 358 -38.00 -42.14 18.80
C ILE A 358 -37.06 -43.33 18.81
N ILE A 359 -35.75 -43.11 18.97
CA ILE A 359 -34.76 -44.20 18.97
C ILE A 359 -35.00 -45.17 20.15
N PRO A 360 -35.12 -44.70 21.41
CA PRO A 360 -35.42 -45.59 22.53
C PRO A 360 -36.73 -46.36 22.37
N MET A 361 -37.78 -45.70 21.88
CA MET A 361 -39.08 -46.36 21.61
C MET A 361 -38.95 -47.51 20.61
N PHE A 362 -38.17 -47.33 19.55
CA PHE A 362 -37.91 -48.41 18.59
C PHE A 362 -37.02 -49.51 19.17
N GLU A 363 -36.04 -49.18 20.01
CA GLU A 363 -35.23 -50.18 20.74
C GLU A 363 -36.12 -51.06 21.63
N ASP A 364 -37.05 -50.46 22.37
CA ASP A 364 -38.01 -51.18 23.22
C ASP A 364 -38.96 -52.06 22.38
N LEU A 365 -39.51 -51.51 21.28
CA LEU A 365 -40.39 -52.25 20.39
C LEU A 365 -39.69 -53.46 19.76
N PHE A 366 -38.46 -53.28 19.29
CA PHE A 366 -37.67 -54.38 18.72
C PHE A 366 -37.30 -55.41 19.78
N GLY A 367 -37.01 -54.99 21.01
CA GLY A 367 -36.81 -55.89 22.14
C GLY A 367 -38.06 -56.73 22.45
N LEU A 368 -39.24 -56.11 22.44
CA LEU A 368 -40.52 -56.79 22.64
C LEU A 368 -40.79 -57.83 21.54
N ILE A 369 -40.66 -57.44 20.28
CA ILE A 369 -40.86 -58.34 19.13
C ILE A 369 -39.86 -59.50 19.17
N ALA A 370 -38.59 -59.22 19.49
CA ALA A 370 -37.56 -60.25 19.61
C ALA A 370 -37.85 -61.25 20.75
N SER A 371 -38.41 -60.78 21.87
CA SER A 371 -38.81 -61.65 22.99
C SER A 371 -40.01 -62.55 22.65
N GLN A 372 -40.93 -62.08 21.82
CA GLN A 372 -42.06 -62.87 21.33
C GLN A 372 -41.67 -63.86 20.22
N ASN A 373 -40.54 -63.63 19.55
CA ASN A 373 -40.01 -64.51 18.49
C ASN A 373 -39.20 -65.70 19.05
N GLN A 374 -39.39 -66.09 20.31
CA GLN A 374 -38.73 -67.22 20.96
C GLN A 374 -39.73 -68.08 21.72
N ASP A 375 -39.52 -69.40 21.71
CA ASP A 375 -40.30 -70.33 22.52
C ASP A 375 -39.86 -70.31 24.00
N ARG A 376 -40.59 -71.04 24.87
CA ARG A 376 -40.26 -71.14 26.31
C ARG A 376 -38.89 -71.79 26.60
N LYS A 377 -38.25 -72.39 25.59
CA LYS A 377 -36.93 -73.02 25.66
C LYS A 377 -35.84 -72.15 25.00
N GLY A 378 -36.19 -70.97 24.48
CA GLY A 378 -35.28 -70.03 23.81
C GLY A 378 -35.05 -70.30 22.32
N ASN A 379 -35.80 -71.21 21.70
CA ASN A 379 -35.69 -71.49 20.26
C ASN A 379 -36.41 -70.41 19.46
N ILE A 380 -35.75 -69.90 18.42
CA ILE A 380 -36.26 -68.80 17.58
C ILE A 380 -37.30 -69.34 16.60
N PHE A 381 -38.46 -68.69 16.50
CA PHE A 381 -39.50 -69.09 15.55
C PHE A 381 -39.19 -68.65 14.12
N ASP A 382 -38.77 -67.40 13.95
CA ASP A 382 -38.41 -66.82 12.65
C ASP A 382 -36.99 -66.21 12.69
N ILE A 383 -36.05 -66.93 12.08
CA ILE A 383 -34.63 -66.53 12.01
C ILE A 383 -34.44 -65.28 11.13
N ASP A 384 -35.22 -65.13 10.06
CA ASP A 384 -35.10 -63.99 9.14
C ASP A 384 -35.59 -62.70 9.80
N LEU A 385 -36.70 -62.77 10.55
CA LEU A 385 -37.20 -61.65 11.34
C LEU A 385 -36.17 -61.20 12.38
N LYS A 386 -35.53 -62.15 13.10
CA LYS A 386 -34.47 -61.83 14.06
C LYS A 386 -33.31 -61.09 13.40
N LEU A 387 -32.81 -61.60 12.28
CA LEU A 387 -31.69 -60.97 11.56
C LEU A 387 -32.05 -59.57 11.04
N LYS A 388 -33.29 -59.34 10.59
CA LYS A 388 -33.76 -58.01 10.18
C LYS A 388 -33.81 -57.02 11.35
N LEU A 389 -34.36 -57.45 12.50
CA LEU A 389 -34.42 -56.60 13.71
C LEU A 389 -33.03 -56.24 14.22
N GLU A 390 -32.09 -57.19 14.24
CA GLU A 390 -30.69 -56.94 14.63
C GLU A 390 -30.01 -55.95 13.68
N ARG A 391 -30.25 -56.07 12.35
CA ARG A 391 -29.73 -55.11 11.36
C ARG A 391 -30.28 -53.71 11.60
N TYR A 392 -31.58 -53.55 11.86
CA TYR A 392 -32.18 -52.24 12.14
C TYR A 392 -31.64 -51.62 13.43
N LEU A 393 -31.47 -52.41 14.49
CA LEU A 393 -30.84 -51.97 15.74
C LEU A 393 -29.41 -51.46 15.51
N ILE A 394 -28.60 -52.18 14.71
CA ILE A 394 -27.24 -51.76 14.39
C ILE A 394 -27.24 -50.45 13.58
N GLN A 395 -28.15 -50.30 12.62
CA GLN A 395 -28.27 -49.06 11.84
C GLN A 395 -28.66 -47.86 12.72
N MET A 396 -29.58 -48.06 13.67
CA MET A 396 -30.00 -47.03 14.61
C MET A 396 -28.89 -46.65 15.59
N LYS A 397 -28.13 -47.62 16.11
CA LYS A 397 -26.96 -47.37 16.96
C LYS A 397 -25.89 -46.56 16.21
N LYS A 398 -25.61 -46.93 14.96
CA LYS A 398 -24.69 -46.15 14.11
C LYS A 398 -25.18 -44.72 13.88
N ALA A 399 -26.48 -44.51 13.65
CA ALA A 399 -27.05 -43.17 13.48
C ALA A 399 -26.98 -42.32 14.76
N LYS A 400 -27.11 -42.95 15.93
CA LYS A 400 -26.93 -42.32 17.25
C LYS A 400 -25.46 -41.95 17.50
N GLU A 401 -24.53 -42.86 17.20
CA GLU A 401 -23.09 -42.68 17.40
C GLU A 401 -22.48 -41.65 16.43
N SER A 402 -22.90 -41.67 15.15
CA SER A 402 -22.39 -40.73 14.14
C SER A 402 -22.76 -39.28 14.39
N LYS A 403 -23.80 -39.01 15.19
CA LYS A 403 -24.21 -37.66 15.59
C LYS A 403 -23.55 -37.21 16.90
N CYS A 404 -23.17 -38.14 17.77
CA CYS A 404 -22.44 -37.81 19.01
C CYS A 404 -20.94 -37.50 18.76
N SER A 405 -20.38 -37.91 17.63
CA SER A 405 -18.96 -37.67 17.28
C SER A 405 -18.69 -36.32 16.58
N THR A 406 -19.73 -35.56 16.25
CA THR A 406 -19.63 -34.25 15.58
C THR A 406 -19.98 -33.05 16.48
N ASN A 407 -20.13 -33.27 17.78
CA ASN A 407 -20.32 -32.20 18.78
C ASN A 407 -19.04 -31.91 19.55
#